data_AF-A0A8J2X2W1-F1
#
_entry.id   AF-A0A8J2X2W1-F1
#
_cell.length_a   1.000
_cell.length_b   1.000
_cell.length_c   1.000
_cell.angle_alpha   90.00
_cell.angle_beta   90.00
_cell.angle_gamma   90.00
#
_symmetry.space_group_name_H-M   'P 1'
#
loop_
_entity.id
_entity.type
_entity.pdbx_description
1 polymer ?
#
loop_
_entity_poly.entity_id
_entity_poly.type
_entity_poly.pdbx_seq_one_letter_code
_entity_poly.pdbx_strand_id
1 'polypeptide(L)'
;MDYAADAYKFGALLCGLHGAGRLAGLSDIAAHVVPQAVAFLILAVLGVDAWRSMYEDVGTTPGVYAEAHANGIRCCILQIPFQLYELACAARVKRLRGKTFEMVAHHALALLLACLAVNKNIYFFYGTYFFGVSELSSLPLVFLDLFKMFPDVKKRYPVSNELIRPFFCVCFLVLRTFYWPYVSYHFWSASLTHYPNDALEVITFCTVNLLLSALQAFWTYLIIIGLYKLAIGDPTTHDVDKID
;
A
#
# COMPACT_ATOMS: atom_id res chain seq x y z
N MET A 1 23.32 -6.55 -26.18
CA MET A 1 22.72 -5.47 -25.35
C MET A 1 22.54 -6.03 -23.96
N ASP A 2 23.32 -5.53 -23.01
CA ASP A 2 23.31 -6.00 -21.64
C ASP A 2 22.25 -5.22 -20.85
N TYR A 3 21.03 -5.77 -20.85
CA TYR A 3 19.87 -5.15 -20.22
C TYR A 3 20.05 -4.89 -18.71
N ALA A 4 21.01 -5.56 -18.05
CA ALA A 4 21.33 -5.31 -16.65
C ALA A 4 22.10 -3.98 -16.47
N ALA A 5 22.99 -3.64 -17.41
CA ALA A 5 23.73 -2.38 -17.39
C ALA A 5 22.82 -1.17 -17.65
N ASP A 6 21.78 -1.33 -18.47
CA ASP A 6 20.84 -0.25 -18.79
C ASP A 6 19.80 -0.03 -17.68
N ALA A 7 19.37 -1.09 -16.99
CA ALA A 7 18.54 -0.98 -15.78
C ALA A 7 19.30 -0.28 -14.64
N TYR A 8 20.60 -0.56 -14.50
CA TYR A 8 21.47 0.10 -13.53
C TYR A 8 21.59 1.61 -13.80
N LYS A 9 21.78 2.00 -15.06
CA LYS A 9 21.81 3.41 -15.48
C LYS A 9 20.47 4.09 -15.27
N PHE A 10 19.37 3.41 -15.55
CA PHE A 10 18.02 3.95 -15.36
C PHE A 10 17.68 4.18 -13.87
N GLY A 11 18.03 3.24 -12.99
CA GLY A 11 17.89 3.41 -11.54
C GLY A 11 18.80 4.50 -10.96
N ALA A 12 20.04 4.61 -11.45
CA ALA A 12 20.96 5.67 -11.07
C ALA A 12 20.52 7.07 -11.57
N LEU A 13 19.87 7.13 -12.75
CA LEU A 13 19.31 8.34 -13.34
C LEU A 13 18.08 8.85 -12.57
N LEU A 14 17.18 7.96 -12.16
CA LEU A 14 15.99 8.32 -11.38
C LEU A 14 16.31 8.76 -9.94
N CYS A 15 17.39 8.25 -9.36
CA CYS A 15 17.75 8.55 -7.96
C CYS A 15 18.82 9.65 -7.80
N GLY A 16 19.38 10.20 -8.87
CA GLY A 16 20.41 11.24 -8.79
C GLY A 16 21.72 10.83 -8.08
N LEU A 17 21.93 9.53 -7.86
CA LEU A 17 23.04 8.98 -7.08
C LEU A 17 24.15 8.45 -8.00
N HIS A 18 24.80 9.34 -8.73
CA HIS A 18 26.13 9.05 -9.28
C HIS A 18 27.17 9.31 -8.17
N GLY A 19 27.66 8.26 -7.50
CA GLY A 19 28.91 8.38 -6.73
C GLY A 19 29.05 7.67 -5.38
N ALA A 20 28.31 6.61 -5.06
CA ALA A 20 28.57 5.85 -3.81
C ALA A 20 28.71 4.35 -4.07
N GLY A 21 29.95 3.90 -4.28
CA GLY A 21 30.38 2.56 -4.73
C GLY A 21 30.03 1.35 -3.85
N ARG A 22 29.08 1.46 -2.91
CA ARG A 22 28.47 0.31 -2.18
C ARG A 22 26.94 0.23 -2.30
N LEU A 23 26.28 1.32 -2.70
CA LEU A 23 24.84 1.33 -3.04
C LEU A 23 24.55 0.74 -4.43
N ALA A 24 25.59 0.53 -5.23
CA ALA A 24 25.54 -0.07 -6.56
C ALA A 24 24.78 -1.41 -6.61
N GLY A 25 25.01 -2.31 -5.65
CA GLY A 25 24.41 -3.65 -5.64
C GLY A 25 22.93 -3.71 -5.20
N LEU A 26 22.37 -2.59 -4.75
CA LEU A 26 20.98 -2.46 -4.28
C LEU A 26 20.26 -1.28 -4.97
N SER A 27 20.81 -0.84 -6.11
CA SER A 27 20.27 0.27 -6.91
C SER A 27 18.86 -0.01 -7.42
N ASP A 28 18.53 -1.28 -7.67
CA ASP A 28 17.21 -1.77 -8.03
C ASP A 28 16.17 -1.53 -6.92
N ILE A 29 16.57 -1.67 -5.66
CA ILE A 29 15.69 -1.43 -4.52
C ILE A 29 15.56 0.07 -4.23
N ALA A 30 16.67 0.82 -4.29
CA ALA A 30 16.61 2.27 -4.10
C ALA A 30 15.72 2.92 -5.16
N ALA A 31 15.80 2.42 -6.41
CA ALA A 31 14.94 2.81 -7.51
C ALA A 31 13.47 2.44 -7.31
N HIS A 32 13.13 1.55 -6.36
CA HIS A 32 11.75 1.19 -5.99
C HIS A 32 11.24 1.98 -4.77
N VAL A 33 12.02 2.02 -3.69
CA VAL A 33 11.64 2.65 -2.42
C VAL A 33 11.34 4.14 -2.58
N VAL A 34 12.14 4.87 -3.38
CA VAL A 34 11.96 6.32 -3.55
C VAL A 34 10.67 6.63 -4.33
N PRO A 35 10.42 6.06 -5.53
CA PRO A 35 9.14 6.26 -6.22
C PRO A 35 7.93 5.83 -5.40
N GLN A 36 8.04 4.71 -4.67
CA GLN A 36 6.96 4.21 -3.82
C GLN A 36 6.64 5.17 -2.67
N ALA A 37 7.66 5.71 -1.98
CA ALA A 37 7.48 6.71 -0.93
C ALA A 37 6.81 7.98 -1.47
N VAL A 38 7.24 8.47 -2.64
CA VAL A 38 6.66 9.66 -3.28
C VAL A 38 5.21 9.42 -3.69
N ALA A 39 4.93 8.27 -4.31
CA ALA A 39 3.58 7.91 -4.72
C ALA A 39 2.62 7.83 -3.53
N PHE A 40 2.99 7.12 -2.46
CA PHE A 40 2.17 7.06 -1.25
C PHE A 40 1.99 8.43 -0.61
N LEU A 41 3.01 9.29 -0.61
CA LEU A 41 2.87 10.64 -0.05
C LEU A 41 1.85 11.47 -0.81
N ILE A 42 1.93 11.47 -2.14
CA ILE A 42 0.99 12.18 -3.00
C ILE A 42 -0.44 11.65 -2.79
N LEU A 43 -0.63 10.33 -2.85
CA LEU A 43 -1.94 9.70 -2.68
C LEU A 43 -2.53 9.95 -1.30
N ALA A 44 -1.71 9.86 -0.24
CA ALA A 44 -2.14 10.12 1.12
C ALA A 44 -2.55 11.59 1.33
N VAL A 45 -1.77 12.55 0.81
CA VAL A 45 -2.08 13.98 0.92
C VAL A 45 -3.39 14.30 0.20
N LEU A 46 -3.53 13.87 -1.06
CA LEU A 46 -4.73 14.09 -1.86
C LEU A 46 -5.96 13.41 -1.23
N GLY A 47 -5.78 12.18 -0.74
CA GLY A 47 -6.83 11.39 -0.12
C GLY A 47 -7.34 12.02 1.18
N VAL A 48 -6.43 12.43 2.06
CA VAL A 48 -6.80 13.08 3.33
C VAL A 48 -7.48 14.41 3.10
N ASP A 49 -6.96 15.22 2.17
CA ASP A 49 -7.56 16.50 1.80
C ASP A 49 -9.00 16.32 1.32
N ALA A 50 -9.23 15.41 0.37
CA ALA A 50 -10.57 15.08 -0.11
C ALA A 50 -11.46 14.52 1.00
N TRP A 51 -10.97 13.55 1.77
CA TRP A 51 -11.77 12.82 2.75
C TRP A 51 -12.27 13.70 3.89
N ARG A 52 -11.50 14.73 4.29
CA ARG A 52 -11.93 15.71 5.30
C ARG A 52 -13.23 16.43 4.92
N SER A 53 -13.50 16.59 3.63
CA SER A 53 -14.72 17.24 3.14
C SER A 53 -15.89 16.27 2.87
N MET A 54 -15.66 14.96 2.99
CA MET A 54 -16.59 13.92 2.53
C MET A 54 -16.93 12.90 3.62
N TYR A 55 -16.14 12.80 4.69
CA TYR A 55 -16.25 11.69 5.65
C TYR A 55 -17.58 11.63 6.41
N GLU A 56 -18.26 12.77 6.60
CA GLU A 56 -19.57 12.84 7.27
C GLU A 56 -20.66 12.16 6.44
N ASP A 57 -20.48 12.13 5.12
CA ASP A 57 -21.44 11.55 4.19
C ASP A 57 -21.27 10.05 4.01
N VAL A 58 -20.26 9.40 4.62
CA VAL A 58 -20.00 7.96 4.40
C VAL A 58 -21.23 7.09 4.67
N GLY A 59 -22.04 7.45 5.68
CA GLY A 59 -23.26 6.72 6.04
C GLY A 59 -24.47 7.00 5.16
N THR A 60 -24.45 8.09 4.39
CA THR A 60 -25.59 8.64 3.65
C THR A 60 -25.31 8.78 2.15
N THR A 61 -24.07 8.53 1.72
CA THR A 61 -23.60 8.72 0.35
C THR A 61 -24.38 7.84 -0.61
N PRO A 62 -25.09 8.44 -1.59
CA PRO A 62 -25.97 7.71 -2.47
C PRO A 62 -25.17 7.05 -3.58
N GLY A 63 -24.72 5.83 -3.31
CA GLY A 63 -24.50 4.86 -4.36
C GLY A 63 -23.21 4.99 -5.17
N VAL A 64 -23.17 4.25 -6.26
CA VAL A 64 -21.98 3.96 -7.07
C VAL A 64 -21.47 5.18 -7.83
N TYR A 65 -22.35 6.14 -8.13
CA TYR A 65 -22.07 7.36 -8.90
C TYR A 65 -22.04 8.63 -8.04
N ALA A 66 -21.91 8.49 -6.73
CA ALA A 66 -21.88 9.63 -5.83
C ALA A 66 -20.79 10.64 -6.23
N GLU A 67 -21.13 11.93 -6.13
CA GLU A 67 -20.19 13.00 -6.37
C GLU A 67 -18.96 12.85 -5.47
N ALA A 68 -17.79 13.09 -6.04
CA ALA A 68 -16.52 12.95 -5.34
C ALA A 68 -15.70 14.23 -5.48
N HIS A 69 -14.95 14.53 -4.42
CA HIS A 69 -14.00 15.63 -4.46
C HIS A 69 -12.95 15.40 -5.56
N ALA A 70 -12.50 16.48 -6.20
CA ALA A 70 -11.56 16.41 -7.33
C ALA A 70 -10.26 15.67 -6.96
N ASN A 71 -9.76 15.85 -5.74
CA ASN A 71 -8.58 15.12 -5.27
C ASN A 71 -8.85 13.62 -5.04
N GLY A 72 -10.07 13.22 -4.69
CA GLY A 72 -10.49 11.82 -4.61
C GLY A 72 -10.48 11.13 -5.98
N ILE A 73 -11.00 11.82 -7.00
CA ILE A 73 -10.93 11.37 -8.39
C ILE A 73 -9.47 11.22 -8.83
N ARG A 74 -8.60 12.18 -8.48
CA ARG A 74 -7.16 12.12 -8.77
C ARG A 74 -6.49 10.92 -8.11
N CYS A 75 -6.86 10.54 -6.87
CA CYS A 75 -6.35 9.32 -6.24
C CYS A 75 -6.65 8.09 -7.09
N CYS A 76 -7.89 7.92 -7.57
CA CYS A 76 -8.25 6.79 -8.44
C CYS A 76 -7.46 6.77 -9.74
N ILE A 77 -7.25 7.94 -10.37
CA ILE A 77 -6.49 8.05 -11.62
C ILE A 77 -5.00 7.73 -11.40
N LEU A 78 -4.39 8.34 -10.38
CA LEU A 78 -2.96 8.18 -10.08
C LEU A 78 -2.62 6.76 -9.60
N GLN A 79 -3.59 6.03 -9.07
CA GLN A 79 -3.41 4.64 -8.71
C GLN A 79 -3.07 3.75 -9.92
N ILE A 80 -3.56 4.06 -11.13
CA ILE A 80 -3.28 3.26 -12.33
C ILE A 80 -1.78 3.23 -12.67
N PRO A 81 -1.10 4.36 -12.96
CA PRO A 81 0.32 4.34 -13.27
C PRO A 81 1.17 3.85 -12.10
N PHE A 82 0.76 4.12 -10.87
CA PHE A 82 1.47 3.63 -9.68
C PHE A 82 1.42 2.09 -9.58
N GLN A 83 0.25 1.48 -9.69
CA GLN A 83 0.13 0.02 -9.58
C GLN A 83 0.75 -0.71 -10.78
N LEU A 84 0.76 -0.10 -11.97
CA LEU A 84 1.52 -0.62 -13.11
C LEU A 84 3.03 -0.64 -12.83
N TYR A 85 3.55 0.43 -12.22
CA TYR A 85 4.94 0.51 -11.81
C TYR A 85 5.27 -0.57 -10.75
N GLU A 86 4.45 -0.70 -9.71
CA GLU A 86 4.63 -1.72 -8.66
C GLU A 86 4.62 -3.15 -9.22
N LEU A 87 3.70 -3.45 -10.14
CA LEU A 87 3.65 -4.76 -10.82
C LEU A 87 4.90 -5.01 -11.67
N ALA A 88 5.39 -4.00 -12.39
CA ALA A 88 6.62 -4.13 -13.17
C ALA A 88 7.83 -4.41 -12.27
N CYS A 89 7.93 -3.71 -11.13
CA CYS A 89 8.94 -3.96 -10.11
C CYS A 89 8.82 -5.38 -9.54
N ALA A 90 7.63 -5.82 -9.14
CA ALA A 90 7.40 -7.15 -8.58
C ALA A 90 7.64 -8.28 -9.60
N ALA A 91 7.35 -8.05 -10.88
CA ALA A 91 7.65 -9.00 -11.95
C ALA A 91 9.16 -9.22 -12.10
N ARG A 92 9.98 -8.17 -11.93
CA ARG A 92 11.44 -8.24 -12.10
C ARG A 92 12.18 -8.64 -10.83
N VAL A 93 11.74 -8.16 -9.68
CA VAL A 93 12.47 -8.30 -8.41
C VAL A 93 11.71 -9.26 -7.49
N LYS A 94 12.20 -10.50 -7.39
CA LYS A 94 11.54 -11.59 -6.62
C LYS A 94 11.19 -11.19 -5.18
N ARG A 95 12.05 -10.40 -4.53
CA ARG A 95 11.87 -9.97 -3.14
C ARG A 95 10.63 -9.08 -2.92
N LEU A 96 10.16 -8.40 -3.97
CA LEU A 96 8.99 -7.50 -3.91
C LEU A 96 7.66 -8.23 -4.10
N ARG A 97 7.68 -9.54 -4.35
CA ARG A 97 6.45 -10.32 -4.60
C ARG A 97 5.71 -10.72 -3.32
N GLY A 98 6.37 -10.62 -2.17
CA GLY A 98 5.94 -11.31 -0.95
C GLY A 98 6.35 -12.78 -0.95
N LYS A 99 6.04 -13.50 0.15
CA LYS A 99 6.43 -14.91 0.31
C LYS A 99 5.56 -15.86 -0.53
N THR A 100 4.32 -15.48 -0.76
CA THR A 100 3.23 -16.25 -1.39
C THR A 100 2.61 -15.49 -2.56
N PHE A 101 3.35 -14.56 -3.18
CA PHE A 101 2.85 -13.67 -4.25
C PHE A 101 1.75 -12.68 -3.82
N GLU A 102 1.55 -12.50 -2.52
CA GLU A 102 0.50 -11.67 -1.95
C GLU A 102 0.61 -10.20 -2.39
N MET A 103 1.82 -9.67 -2.59
CA MET A 103 2.01 -8.30 -3.07
C MET A 103 1.64 -8.17 -4.55
N VAL A 104 1.97 -9.16 -5.38
CA VAL A 104 1.56 -9.16 -6.80
C VAL A 104 0.04 -9.17 -6.92
N ALA A 105 -0.62 -10.03 -6.14
CA ALA A 105 -2.08 -10.08 -6.09
C ALA A 105 -2.67 -8.75 -5.61
N HIS A 106 -2.14 -8.18 -4.52
CA HIS A 106 -2.55 -6.88 -4.01
C HIS A 106 -2.50 -5.77 -5.07
N HIS A 107 -1.36 -5.61 -5.74
CA HIS A 107 -1.17 -4.56 -6.74
C HIS A 107 -2.04 -4.79 -8.00
N ALA A 108 -2.19 -6.05 -8.43
CA ALA A 108 -3.05 -6.39 -9.57
C ALA A 108 -4.54 -6.10 -9.29
N LEU A 109 -5.00 -6.44 -8.08
CA LEU A 109 -6.37 -6.17 -7.65
C LEU A 109 -6.63 -4.67 -7.49
N ALA A 110 -5.68 -3.93 -6.91
CA ALA A 110 -5.77 -2.47 -6.80
C ALA A 110 -5.80 -1.80 -8.18
N LEU A 111 -4.96 -2.24 -9.12
CA LEU A 111 -4.95 -1.77 -10.50
C LEU A 111 -6.28 -2.03 -11.20
N LEU A 112 -6.82 -3.24 -11.08
CA LEU A 112 -8.10 -3.62 -11.67
C LEU A 112 -9.21 -2.66 -11.20
N LEU A 113 -9.31 -2.43 -9.89
CA LEU A 113 -10.34 -1.54 -9.33
C LEU A 113 -10.15 -0.09 -9.77
N ALA A 114 -8.91 0.42 -9.82
CA ALA A 114 -8.62 1.77 -10.29
C ALA A 114 -9.02 1.95 -11.76
N CYS A 115 -8.65 1.00 -12.63
CA CYS A 115 -9.02 1.00 -14.03
C CYS A 115 -10.54 0.96 -14.23
N LEU A 116 -11.26 0.11 -13.48
CA LEU A 116 -12.71 0.03 -13.56
C LEU A 116 -13.39 1.31 -13.09
N ALA A 117 -12.94 1.87 -11.95
CA ALA A 117 -13.47 3.12 -11.40
C ALA A 117 -13.35 4.26 -12.42
N VAL A 118 -12.18 4.42 -13.03
CA VAL A 118 -11.92 5.47 -14.02
C VAL A 118 -12.67 5.22 -15.33
N ASN A 119 -12.67 3.99 -15.84
CA ASN A 119 -13.31 3.68 -17.12
C ASN A 119 -14.84 3.81 -17.07
N LYS A 120 -15.45 3.53 -15.92
CA LYS A 120 -16.90 3.57 -15.72
C LYS A 120 -17.39 4.81 -15.01
N ASN A 121 -16.49 5.65 -14.50
CA ASN A 121 -16.78 6.82 -13.67
C ASN A 121 -17.60 6.48 -12.43
N ILE A 122 -17.15 5.47 -11.69
CA ILE A 122 -17.83 4.93 -10.52
C ILE A 122 -16.93 4.84 -9.30
N TYR A 123 -17.56 4.83 -8.12
CA TYR A 123 -16.94 4.64 -6.81
C TYR A 123 -15.85 5.66 -6.47
N PHE A 124 -15.80 6.83 -7.10
CA PHE A 124 -14.79 7.84 -6.78
C PHE A 124 -14.88 8.33 -5.33
N PHE A 125 -16.09 8.38 -4.76
CA PHE A 125 -16.28 8.70 -3.34
C PHE A 125 -15.51 7.72 -2.46
N TYR A 126 -15.84 6.43 -2.51
CA TYR A 126 -15.18 5.40 -1.70
C TYR A 126 -13.72 5.15 -2.11
N GLY A 127 -13.40 5.35 -3.39
CA GLY A 127 -12.04 5.28 -3.94
C GLY A 127 -11.10 6.32 -3.31
N THR A 128 -11.62 7.46 -2.86
CA THR A 128 -10.86 8.45 -2.08
C THR A 128 -10.25 7.84 -0.83
N TYR A 129 -11.02 7.01 -0.12
CA TYR A 129 -10.52 6.29 1.03
C TYR A 129 -9.58 5.17 0.62
N PHE A 130 -10.03 4.28 -0.28
CA PHE A 130 -9.31 3.06 -0.61
C PHE A 130 -7.97 3.31 -1.31
N PHE A 131 -7.88 4.32 -2.18
CA PHE A 131 -6.66 4.64 -2.96
C PHE A 131 -5.91 5.88 -2.45
N GLY A 132 -6.46 6.59 -1.46
CA GLY A 132 -5.86 7.81 -0.92
C GLY A 132 -5.57 7.69 0.57
N VAL A 133 -6.61 7.83 1.40
CA VAL A 133 -6.46 7.84 2.87
C VAL A 133 -5.76 6.59 3.39
N SER A 134 -6.08 5.43 2.82
CA SER A 134 -5.48 4.15 3.22
C SER A 134 -3.96 4.13 3.02
N GLU A 135 -3.41 4.96 2.12
CA GLU A 135 -1.96 5.04 1.86
C GLU A 135 -1.18 5.76 2.96
N LEU A 136 -1.85 6.44 3.89
CA LEU A 136 -1.21 6.99 5.09
C LEU A 136 -0.52 5.89 5.92
N SER A 137 -1.08 4.67 5.98
CA SER A 137 -0.43 3.55 6.66
C SER A 137 0.69 2.92 5.83
N SER A 138 0.70 3.14 4.51
CA SER A 138 1.71 2.62 3.59
C SER A 138 3.01 3.44 3.64
N LEU A 139 2.91 4.75 3.92
CA LEU A 139 4.08 5.61 4.12
C LEU A 139 5.09 5.07 5.16
N PRO A 140 4.70 4.78 6.42
CA PRO A 140 5.63 4.24 7.39
C PRO A 140 6.09 2.81 7.05
N LEU A 141 5.30 2.04 6.29
CA LEU A 141 5.72 0.73 5.78
C LEU A 141 6.92 0.84 4.83
N VAL A 142 6.93 1.83 3.93
CA VAL A 142 8.08 2.04 3.01
C VAL A 142 9.37 2.29 3.78
N PHE A 143 9.31 3.08 4.85
CA PHE A 143 10.48 3.31 5.70
C PHE A 143 10.89 2.07 6.48
N LEU A 144 9.94 1.26 6.96
CA LEU A 144 10.26 -0.03 7.56
C LEU A 144 11.00 -0.94 6.58
N ASP A 145 10.53 -1.01 5.34
CA ASP A 145 11.13 -1.85 4.33
C ASP A 145 12.49 -1.29 3.89
N LEU A 146 12.67 0.03 3.84
CA LEU A 146 13.99 0.67 3.68
C LEU A 146 14.97 0.18 4.76
N PHE A 147 14.60 0.21 6.04
CA PHE A 147 15.49 -0.24 7.11
C PHE A 147 15.76 -1.76 7.09
N LYS A 148 14.81 -2.57 6.61
CA LYS A 148 15.03 -4.01 6.41
C LYS A 148 15.98 -4.29 5.25
N MET A 149 15.84 -3.56 4.14
CA MET A 149 16.58 -3.80 2.91
C MET A 149 17.98 -3.21 2.92
N PHE A 150 18.22 -2.15 3.70
CA PHE A 150 19.52 -1.46 3.80
C PHE A 150 20.04 -1.45 5.25
N PRO A 151 20.75 -2.51 5.69
CA PRO A 151 21.27 -2.61 7.06
C PRO A 151 22.17 -1.44 7.47
N ASP A 152 22.92 -0.85 6.55
CA ASP A 152 23.76 0.32 6.82
C ASP A 152 22.94 1.57 7.16
N VAL A 153 21.78 1.74 6.52
CA VAL A 153 20.84 2.83 6.84
C VAL A 153 20.25 2.61 8.23
N LYS A 154 19.88 1.36 8.56
CA LYS A 154 19.41 0.98 9.90
C LYS A 154 20.46 1.24 10.98
N LYS A 155 21.72 0.90 10.73
CA LYS A 155 22.85 1.16 11.66
C LYS A 155 23.10 2.65 11.86
N ARG A 156 22.94 3.45 10.80
CA ARG A 156 23.13 4.91 10.85
C ARG A 156 21.98 5.65 11.54
N TYR A 157 20.76 5.15 11.41
CA TYR A 157 19.54 5.76 11.98
C TYR A 157 18.75 4.76 12.85
N PRO A 158 19.33 4.24 13.95
CA PRO A 158 18.71 3.21 14.76
C PRO A 158 17.43 3.70 15.44
N VAL A 159 17.44 4.93 15.97
CA VAL A 159 16.28 5.57 16.62
C VAL A 159 15.11 5.70 15.65
N SER A 160 15.36 6.12 14.41
CA SER A 160 14.31 6.22 13.39
C SER A 160 13.69 4.85 13.07
N ASN A 161 14.50 3.80 12.98
CA ASN A 161 14.00 2.42 12.79
C ASN A 161 13.20 1.92 14.00
N GLU A 162 13.54 2.33 15.22
CA GLU A 162 12.78 1.97 16.42
C GLU A 162 11.43 2.70 16.49
N LEU A 163 11.39 3.98 16.13
CA LEU A 163 10.16 4.78 16.16
C LEU A 163 9.18 4.45 15.03
N ILE A 164 9.69 4.11 13.84
CA ILE A 164 8.81 3.87 12.67
C ILE A 164 7.98 2.59 12.81
N ARG A 165 8.46 1.60 13.58
CA ARG A 165 7.77 0.32 13.84
C ARG A 165 6.44 0.50 14.57
N PRO A 166 6.41 1.07 15.79
CA PRO A 166 5.15 1.32 16.49
C PRO A 166 4.27 2.30 15.72
N PHE A 167 4.85 3.29 15.05
CA PHE A 167 4.09 4.23 14.23
C PHE A 167 3.35 3.53 13.07
N PHE A 168 4.03 2.65 12.32
CA PHE A 168 3.40 1.80 11.32
C PHE A 168 2.27 0.95 11.91
N CYS A 169 2.52 0.26 13.04
CA CYS A 169 1.52 -0.58 13.67
C CYS A 169 0.25 0.21 14.02
N VAL A 170 0.40 1.39 14.63
CA VAL A 170 -0.74 2.25 14.98
C VAL A 170 -1.49 2.70 13.74
N CYS A 171 -0.79 3.23 12.73
CA CYS A 171 -1.43 3.67 11.49
C CYS A 171 -2.17 2.53 10.78
N PHE A 172 -1.56 1.35 10.69
CA PHE A 172 -2.15 0.19 10.06
C PHE A 172 -3.40 -0.28 10.81
N LEU A 173 -3.34 -0.42 12.13
CA LEU A 173 -4.48 -0.88 12.93
C LEU A 173 -5.66 0.11 12.83
N VAL A 174 -5.40 1.41 12.99
CA VAL A 174 -6.46 2.43 12.92
C VAL A 174 -7.10 2.45 11.53
N LEU A 175 -6.29 2.59 10.48
CA LEU A 175 -6.82 2.78 9.13
C LEU A 175 -7.26 1.47 8.49
N ARG A 176 -6.41 0.44 8.46
CA ARG A 176 -6.67 -0.79 7.73
C ARG A 176 -7.43 -1.85 8.54
N THR A 177 -7.27 -1.92 9.86
CA THR A 177 -7.98 -2.93 10.67
C THR A 177 -9.35 -2.46 11.11
N PHE A 178 -9.49 -1.21 11.58
CA PHE A 178 -10.77 -0.73 12.11
C PHE A 178 -11.57 0.11 11.11
N TYR A 179 -10.93 1.10 10.49
CA TYR A 179 -11.67 2.04 9.65
C TYR A 179 -12.01 1.47 8.27
N TRP A 180 -11.15 0.62 7.69
CA TRP A 180 -11.41 -0.03 6.41
C TRP A 180 -12.67 -0.91 6.41
N PRO A 181 -12.93 -1.79 7.39
CA PRO A 181 -14.21 -2.52 7.45
C PRO A 181 -15.42 -1.59 7.56
N TYR A 182 -15.32 -0.49 8.32
CA TYR A 182 -16.39 0.50 8.42
C TYR A 182 -16.71 1.11 7.06
N VAL A 183 -15.70 1.62 6.34
CA VAL A 183 -15.91 2.19 4.99
C VAL A 183 -16.37 1.11 4.01
N SER A 184 -15.86 -0.12 4.13
CA SER A 184 -16.27 -1.24 3.29
C SER A 184 -17.73 -1.62 3.49
N TYR A 185 -18.24 -1.61 4.73
CA TYR A 185 -19.67 -1.84 4.99
C TYR A 185 -20.57 -0.86 4.23
N HIS A 186 -20.26 0.43 4.30
CA HIS A 186 -21.03 1.47 3.61
C HIS A 186 -20.86 1.38 2.09
N PHE A 187 -19.65 1.12 1.62
CA PHE A 187 -19.38 0.83 0.21
C PHE A 187 -20.23 -0.33 -0.30
N TRP A 188 -20.32 -1.45 0.43
CA TRP A 188 -21.16 -2.59 0.02
C TRP A 188 -22.64 -2.23 0.02
N SER A 189 -23.11 -1.51 1.05
CA SER A 189 -24.50 -1.03 1.11
C SER A 189 -24.84 -0.18 -0.11
N ALA A 190 -23.97 0.78 -0.47
CA ALA A 190 -24.11 1.63 -1.64
C ALA A 190 -23.99 0.86 -2.98
N SER A 191 -23.15 -0.17 -3.05
CA SER A 191 -23.02 -1.01 -4.25
C SER A 191 -24.26 -1.86 -4.50
N LEU A 192 -24.85 -2.44 -3.44
CA LEU A 192 -25.99 -3.35 -3.56
C LEU A 192 -27.29 -2.64 -3.94
N THR A 193 -27.44 -1.35 -3.68
CA THR A 193 -28.62 -0.56 -4.12
C THR A 193 -28.64 -0.32 -5.64
N HIS A 194 -27.51 -0.45 -6.32
CA HIS A 194 -27.39 -0.31 -7.77
C HIS A 194 -27.51 -1.65 -8.53
N TYR A 195 -27.58 -2.78 -7.82
CA TYR A 195 -27.86 -4.06 -8.43
C TYR A 195 -29.34 -4.13 -8.88
N PRO A 196 -29.66 -4.62 -10.11
CA PRO A 196 -28.78 -5.31 -11.05
C PRO A 196 -28.22 -4.44 -12.21
N ASN A 197 -28.48 -3.13 -12.24
CA ASN A 197 -28.19 -2.28 -13.40
C ASN A 197 -26.69 -2.22 -13.77
N ASP A 198 -25.80 -2.38 -12.78
CA ASP A 198 -24.35 -2.47 -12.95
C ASP A 198 -23.79 -3.78 -12.33
N ALA A 199 -24.48 -4.90 -12.56
CA ALA A 199 -24.22 -6.16 -11.85
C ALA A 199 -22.76 -6.63 -11.95
N LEU A 200 -22.13 -6.56 -13.14
CA LEU A 200 -20.76 -7.03 -13.33
C LEU A 200 -19.77 -6.17 -12.52
N GLU A 201 -19.89 -4.86 -12.60
CA GLU A 201 -19.07 -3.89 -11.88
C GLU A 201 -19.26 -4.07 -10.37
N VAL A 202 -20.51 -4.08 -9.88
CA VAL A 202 -20.84 -4.30 -8.46
C VAL A 202 -20.24 -5.61 -7.94
N ILE A 203 -20.46 -6.72 -8.63
CA ILE A 203 -19.93 -8.03 -8.23
C ILE A 203 -18.40 -8.01 -8.20
N THR A 204 -17.76 -7.42 -9.21
CA THR A 204 -16.30 -7.33 -9.29
C THR A 204 -15.74 -6.50 -8.14
N PHE A 205 -16.30 -5.32 -7.91
CA PHE A 205 -15.87 -4.40 -6.85
C PHE A 205 -16.03 -5.01 -5.45
N CYS A 206 -17.18 -5.62 -5.16
CA CYS A 206 -17.41 -6.29 -3.87
C CYS A 206 -16.50 -7.52 -3.69
N THR A 207 -16.34 -8.34 -4.73
CA THR A 207 -15.44 -9.52 -4.67
C THR A 207 -14.01 -9.11 -4.40
N VAL A 208 -13.48 -8.13 -5.13
CA VAL A 208 -12.10 -7.69 -4.94
C VAL A 208 -11.94 -6.98 -3.59
N ASN A 209 -12.92 -6.19 -3.14
CA ASN A 209 -12.87 -5.59 -1.81
C ASN A 209 -12.86 -6.67 -0.70
N LEU A 210 -13.59 -7.77 -0.86
CA LEU A 210 -13.52 -8.91 0.07
C LEU A 210 -12.12 -9.52 0.12
N LEU A 211 -11.51 -9.76 -1.06
CA LEU A 211 -10.15 -10.31 -1.16
C LEU A 211 -9.11 -9.38 -0.52
N LEU A 212 -9.20 -8.08 -0.80
CA LEU A 212 -8.32 -7.08 -0.21
C LEU A 212 -8.51 -6.96 1.31
N SER A 213 -9.75 -7.10 1.79
CA SER A 213 -10.07 -7.10 3.23
C SER A 213 -9.49 -8.33 3.94
N ALA A 214 -9.56 -9.51 3.32
CA ALA A 214 -8.91 -10.72 3.83
C ALA A 214 -7.39 -10.54 3.93
N LEU A 215 -6.78 -9.85 2.96
CA LEU A 215 -5.36 -9.53 3.00
C LEU A 215 -5.03 -8.53 4.13
N GLN A 216 -5.88 -7.52 4.38
CA GLN A 216 -5.71 -6.63 5.54
C GLN A 216 -5.79 -7.42 6.86
N ALA A 217 -6.71 -8.39 6.97
CA ALA A 217 -6.83 -9.23 8.15
C ALA A 217 -5.60 -10.13 8.35
N PHE A 218 -5.05 -10.68 7.27
CA PHE A 218 -3.80 -11.44 7.31
C PHE A 218 -2.62 -10.59 7.82
N TRP A 219 -2.45 -9.37 7.32
CA TRP A 219 -1.39 -8.47 7.80
C TRP A 219 -1.63 -7.98 9.23
N THR A 220 -2.89 -7.75 9.62
CA THR A 220 -3.29 -7.46 11.00
C THR A 220 -2.82 -8.56 11.94
N TYR A 221 -3.07 -9.83 11.58
CA TYR A 221 -2.61 -10.99 12.34
C TYR A 221 -1.09 -11.01 12.52
N LEU A 222 -0.32 -10.74 11.45
CA LEU A 222 1.15 -10.66 11.54
C LEU A 222 1.62 -9.53 12.46
N ILE A 223 0.95 -8.36 12.43
CA ILE A 223 1.26 -7.23 13.31
C ILE A 223 0.98 -7.59 14.77
N ILE A 224 -0.17 -8.21 15.06
CA ILE A 224 -0.53 -8.63 16.42
C ILE A 224 0.48 -9.63 16.96
N ILE A 225 0.91 -10.61 16.16
CA ILE A 225 1.99 -11.54 16.55
C ILE A 225 3.29 -10.80 16.83
N GLY A 226 3.67 -9.85 15.97
CA GLY A 226 4.86 -9.04 16.16
C GLY A 226 4.83 -8.25 17.47
N LEU A 227 3.69 -7.64 17.80
CA LEU A 227 3.47 -6.92 19.06
C LEU A 227 3.47 -7.87 20.27
N TYR A 228 2.84 -9.04 20.15
CA TYR A 228 2.84 -10.04 21.22
C TYR A 228 4.27 -10.49 21.56
N LYS A 229 5.06 -10.87 20.54
CA LYS A 229 6.47 -11.24 20.72
C LYS A 229 7.30 -10.13 21.36
N LEU A 230 7.02 -8.87 21.02
CA LEU A 230 7.69 -7.72 21.63
C LEU A 230 7.33 -7.57 23.12
N ALA A 231 6.08 -7.83 23.49
CA ALA A 231 5.59 -7.67 24.86
C ALA A 231 6.02 -8.79 25.81
N ILE A 232 6.03 -10.04 25.32
CA ILE A 232 6.34 -11.22 26.16
C ILE A 232 7.80 -11.69 26.08
N GLY A 233 8.60 -11.09 25.18
CA GLY A 233 9.91 -11.62 24.78
C GLY A 233 9.73 -12.79 23.80
N ASP A 234 10.59 -12.89 22.78
CA ASP A 234 10.49 -13.96 21.79
C ASP A 234 10.99 -15.29 22.41
N PRO A 235 10.15 -16.29 22.66
CA PRO A 235 10.63 -17.55 23.26
C PRO A 235 11.62 -18.29 22.36
N THR A 236 11.71 -17.94 21.07
CA THR A 236 12.68 -18.49 20.12
C THR A 236 14.07 -17.83 20.16
N THR A 237 14.29 -16.77 20.95
CA THR A 237 15.62 -16.14 21.05
C THR A 237 16.55 -16.79 22.08
N HIS A 238 16.10 -17.78 22.85
CA HIS A 238 16.96 -18.45 23.85
C HIS A 238 17.81 -19.62 23.34
N ASP A 239 17.68 -20.04 22.08
CA ASP A 239 18.35 -21.25 21.55
C ASP A 239 19.43 -20.99 20.49
N VAL A 240 19.83 -19.74 20.23
CA VAL A 240 20.85 -19.43 19.17
C VAL A 240 22.21 -18.99 19.75
N ASP A 241 22.30 -18.65 21.03
CA ASP A 241 23.57 -18.28 21.69
C ASP A 241 24.28 -19.45 22.41
N LYS A 242 23.95 -20.70 22.05
CA LYS A 242 24.63 -21.90 22.56
C LYS A 242 24.95 -22.89 21.44
N ILE A 243 25.79 -22.48 20.50
CA ILE A 243 26.67 -23.39 19.78
C ILE A 243 28.04 -22.72 19.70
N ASP A 244 28.91 -23.18 20.61
CA ASP A 244 30.37 -23.07 20.74
C ASP A 244 31.15 -22.07 19.86
#